data_AF-A0AAV4FPK2-F1
#
_entry.id   AF-A0AAV4FPK2-F1
#
_cell.length_a   1.000
_cell.length_b   1.000
_cell.length_c   1.000
_cell.angle_alpha   90.00
_cell.angle_beta   90.00
_cell.angle_gamma   90.00
#
_symmetry.space_group_name_H-M   'P 1'
#
loop_
_entity.id
_entity.type
_entity.pdbx_description
1 polymer ?
#
loop_
_entity_poly.entity_id
_entity_poly.type
_entity_poly.pdbx_seq_one_letter_code
_entity_poly.pdbx_strand_id
1 'polypeptide(L)'
;MASSAYGRKLNPYRRLRDPLEVKGVRQSVVVTNNPSKIDQNQQLLVRFPNLGENDVIVPGTARLAFTISLTSTDANRTLVQNIGRAIVKRTTIRIILSLDDSDVFHCYQDLWKTARERENARYQGIDTTADRNATKLRVGAGDGDESAAADQAIKSAYGKRFTIPLDFELLESLMPFYQSALGDRLEYELIFNDYSRVIKATTASSYSIENISLEFDSLTNEDLARIIRNQNTHRLSILYDRVLRHRKLVRNKSDMLWNINLNIPARSMKGILLLCEEPADAFKRNTEAFYNPKITKVEVVIEGVPNQLYSQGLRPWQMWTEARKLYAGGSKRHPLVTQVAKDLALADVSLAEYLTSKYALWLDLRSTDDNQLHGTGRRVENATQFRGRALLIRPILAMAASLPSKPHSAIICGQTGCGKTVFILDLLEGPYRGVFRHIVILCPTIQYNAAYQEREWIWSDPEVYVFDPGERLHECIRGFFRPFRGEPTLYIIGDCSASKEMTKKKDALSELAFSGRHAQQSVWVLTQKYNSVLKDLREQTQWVALFHCKDRDSFEERLRENDEVPTKEERAAVRQKLAATKHAKLLLKTTQPAAYHLLY
;
A
#
# COMPACT_ATOMS: atom_id res chain seq x y z
N MET A 1 -17.24 -43.22 15.66
CA MET A 1 -16.09 -44.06 16.05
C MET A 1 -15.53 -43.50 17.34
N ALA A 2 -15.40 -44.35 18.36
CA ALA A 2 -15.10 -43.98 19.75
C ALA A 2 -13.76 -43.23 19.87
N SER A 3 -13.77 -42.11 20.61
CA SER A 3 -12.56 -41.40 21.02
C SER A 3 -11.80 -42.28 22.01
N SER A 4 -10.70 -42.89 21.58
CA SER A 4 -9.80 -43.58 22.51
C SER A 4 -9.19 -42.55 23.48
N ALA A 5 -9.36 -42.78 24.78
CA ALA A 5 -8.89 -41.95 25.90
C ALA A 5 -7.35 -41.82 26.03
N TYR A 6 -6.60 -42.35 25.07
CA TYR A 6 -5.14 -42.25 25.00
C TYR A 6 -4.82 -41.24 23.90
N GLY A 7 -4.33 -40.06 24.28
CA GLY A 7 -4.11 -38.92 23.37
C GLY A 7 -3.35 -39.26 22.07
N ARG A 8 -3.31 -38.32 21.12
CA ARG A 8 -2.89 -38.49 19.70
C ARG A 8 -1.67 -39.40 19.41
N LYS A 9 -0.71 -39.52 20.33
CA LYS A 9 0.48 -40.41 20.20
C LYS A 9 0.18 -41.90 20.40
N LEU A 10 -0.82 -42.23 21.21
CA LEU A 10 -1.20 -43.60 21.64
C LEU A 10 -2.51 -44.09 21.00
N ASN A 11 -3.03 -43.36 20.01
CA ASN A 11 -4.20 -43.80 19.25
C ASN A 11 -3.85 -45.08 18.46
N PRO A 12 -4.50 -46.24 18.70
CA PRO A 12 -4.22 -47.49 17.99
C PRO A 12 -4.59 -47.44 16.50
N TYR A 13 -5.35 -46.42 16.08
CA TYR A 13 -5.65 -46.12 14.67
C TYR A 13 -4.67 -45.13 14.05
N ARG A 14 -3.55 -44.81 14.71
CA ARG A 14 -2.51 -43.92 14.18
C ARG A 14 -1.90 -44.51 12.92
N ARG A 15 -2.27 -43.96 11.76
CA ARG A 15 -1.65 -44.24 10.46
C ARG A 15 -1.03 -42.97 9.91
N LEU A 16 0.25 -43.04 9.50
CA LEU A 16 0.99 -41.97 8.81
C LEU A 16 1.40 -42.39 7.38
N ARG A 17 1.15 -43.66 7.02
CA ARG A 17 1.52 -44.27 5.74
C ARG A 17 0.40 -45.22 5.33
N ASP A 18 -0.11 -45.06 4.12
CA ASP A 18 -1.03 -46.02 3.52
C ASP A 18 -0.21 -47.10 2.79
N PRO A 19 -0.26 -48.37 3.24
CA PRO A 19 0.64 -49.42 2.76
C PRO A 19 0.30 -49.97 1.37
N LEU A 20 -0.69 -49.40 0.65
CA LEU A 20 -1.36 -50.05 -0.48
C LEU A 20 -1.36 -49.27 -1.80
N GLU A 21 -0.65 -48.15 -1.92
CA GLU A 21 -0.58 -47.43 -3.19
C GLU A 21 0.57 -47.93 -4.08
N VAL A 22 0.25 -48.19 -5.36
CA VAL A 22 1.22 -48.59 -6.38
C VAL A 22 2.21 -47.44 -6.61
N LYS A 23 3.51 -47.73 -6.52
CA LYS A 23 4.58 -46.75 -6.80
C LYS A 23 4.60 -46.45 -8.30
N GLY A 24 4.20 -45.24 -8.71
CA GLY A 24 4.44 -44.76 -10.07
C GLY A 24 5.94 -44.55 -10.35
N VAL A 25 6.32 -44.55 -11.63
CA VAL A 25 7.70 -44.27 -12.05
C VAL A 25 7.89 -42.77 -12.15
N ARG A 26 8.69 -42.18 -11.24
CA ARG A 26 9.02 -40.74 -11.28
C ARG A 26 10.28 -40.51 -12.11
N GLN A 27 10.26 -39.54 -13.00
CA GLN A 27 11.40 -39.13 -13.82
C GLN A 27 11.57 -37.62 -13.77
N SER A 28 12.82 -37.15 -13.68
CA SER A 28 13.13 -35.73 -13.86
C SER A 28 13.41 -35.48 -15.34
N VAL A 29 12.60 -34.62 -15.95
CA VAL A 29 12.63 -34.33 -17.38
C VAL A 29 13.32 -32.98 -17.59
N VAL A 30 14.26 -32.94 -18.54
CA VAL A 30 14.95 -31.73 -18.99
C VAL A 30 14.83 -31.65 -20.50
N VAL A 31 14.11 -30.66 -20.99
CA VAL A 31 13.90 -30.44 -22.43
C VAL A 31 14.61 -29.16 -22.83
N THR A 32 15.65 -29.26 -23.67
CA THR A 32 16.31 -28.10 -24.25
C THR A 32 15.34 -27.32 -25.12
N ASN A 33 15.19 -26.03 -24.87
CA ASN A 33 14.29 -25.17 -25.63
C ASN A 33 14.89 -24.82 -27.00
N ASN A 34 14.05 -24.63 -28.01
CA ASN A 34 14.48 -24.11 -29.31
C ASN A 34 13.69 -22.84 -29.64
N PRO A 35 14.32 -21.65 -29.70
CA PRO A 35 15.76 -21.41 -29.53
C PRO A 35 16.23 -21.59 -28.08
N SER A 36 17.50 -21.99 -27.92
CA SER A 36 18.17 -22.13 -26.60
C SER A 36 18.98 -20.89 -26.21
N LYS A 37 18.87 -19.80 -26.98
CA LYS A 37 19.49 -18.51 -26.71
C LYS A 37 18.48 -17.40 -26.90
N ILE A 38 18.55 -16.36 -26.09
CA ILE A 38 17.66 -15.20 -26.20
C ILE A 38 18.31 -13.92 -25.67
N ASP A 39 17.86 -12.79 -26.20
CA ASP A 39 18.30 -11.44 -25.84
C ASP A 39 17.15 -10.59 -25.25
N GLN A 40 17.42 -9.35 -24.81
CA GLN A 40 16.43 -8.44 -24.26
C GLN A 40 15.28 -8.14 -25.24
N ASN A 41 14.08 -7.92 -24.70
CA ASN A 41 12.84 -7.67 -25.46
C ASN A 41 12.46 -8.74 -26.50
N GLN A 42 13.19 -9.85 -26.57
CA GLN A 42 12.82 -10.96 -27.43
C GLN A 42 11.77 -11.85 -26.75
N GLN A 43 11.00 -12.52 -27.58
CA GLN A 43 9.96 -13.45 -27.18
C GLN A 43 10.48 -14.89 -27.23
N LEU A 44 10.30 -15.62 -26.14
CA LEU A 44 10.54 -17.06 -26.06
C LEU A 44 9.21 -17.80 -25.99
N LEU A 45 9.00 -18.75 -26.89
CA LEU A 45 7.93 -19.73 -26.77
C LEU A 45 8.48 -20.97 -26.06
N VAL A 46 7.87 -21.33 -24.94
CA VAL A 46 8.16 -22.54 -24.16
C VAL A 46 6.99 -23.49 -24.32
N ARG A 47 7.25 -24.64 -24.93
CA ARG A 47 6.25 -25.68 -25.17
C ARG A 47 6.50 -26.86 -24.24
N PHE A 48 5.48 -27.26 -23.50
CA PHE A 48 5.54 -28.53 -22.80
C PHE A 48 5.55 -29.68 -23.81
N PRO A 49 6.33 -30.75 -23.58
CA PRO A 49 6.33 -31.91 -24.45
C PRO A 49 4.97 -32.62 -24.40
N ASN A 50 4.70 -33.44 -25.41
CA ASN A 50 3.56 -34.34 -25.34
C ASN A 50 3.80 -35.35 -24.22
N LEU A 51 2.86 -35.42 -23.29
CA LEU A 51 2.83 -36.44 -22.24
C LEU A 51 2.27 -37.75 -22.81
N GLY A 52 2.80 -38.89 -22.36
CA GLY A 52 2.20 -40.19 -22.64
C GLY A 52 0.82 -40.34 -22.00
N GLU A 53 0.10 -41.40 -22.38
CA GLU A 53 -1.27 -41.62 -21.91
C GLU A 53 -1.39 -41.71 -20.38
N ASN A 54 -0.33 -42.19 -19.71
CA ASN A 54 -0.26 -42.41 -18.27
C ASN A 54 0.67 -41.43 -17.54
N ASP A 55 1.17 -40.40 -18.24
CA ASP A 55 2.14 -39.45 -17.69
C ASP A 55 1.43 -38.21 -17.15
N VAL A 56 1.82 -37.80 -15.95
CA VAL A 56 1.39 -36.54 -15.34
C VAL A 56 2.60 -35.72 -14.90
N ILE A 57 2.45 -34.39 -14.89
CA ILE A 57 3.48 -33.50 -14.33
C ILE A 57 3.22 -33.30 -12.85
N VAL A 58 4.27 -33.46 -12.05
CA VAL A 58 4.22 -33.27 -10.60
C VAL A 58 4.08 -31.77 -10.30
N PRO A 59 3.05 -31.35 -9.53
CA PRO A 59 2.86 -29.95 -9.17
C PRO A 59 4.07 -29.34 -8.44
N GLY A 60 4.38 -28.08 -8.72
CA GLY A 60 5.46 -27.31 -8.11
C GLY A 60 6.87 -27.63 -8.62
N THR A 61 7.00 -28.47 -9.66
CA THR A 61 8.31 -28.86 -10.20
C THR A 61 8.69 -28.15 -11.50
N ALA A 62 7.71 -27.59 -12.21
CA ALA A 62 7.92 -26.99 -13.52
C ALA A 62 8.62 -25.63 -13.45
N ARG A 63 9.71 -25.49 -14.21
CA ARG A 63 10.53 -24.27 -14.26
C ARG A 63 11.30 -24.19 -15.58
N LEU A 64 11.66 -22.98 -15.96
CA LEU A 64 12.55 -22.73 -17.09
C LEU A 64 13.94 -22.36 -16.59
N ALA A 65 14.91 -23.24 -16.78
CA ALA A 65 16.30 -23.02 -16.40
C ALA A 65 17.10 -22.40 -17.56
N PHE A 66 18.07 -21.55 -17.23
CA PHE A 66 18.92 -20.88 -18.20
C PHE A 66 20.25 -20.47 -17.58
N THR A 67 21.26 -20.21 -18.41
CA THR A 67 22.54 -19.62 -18.00
C THR A 67 22.58 -18.17 -18.44
N ILE A 68 23.07 -17.27 -17.58
CA ILE A 68 23.22 -15.85 -17.90
C ILE A 68 24.68 -15.42 -17.83
N SER A 69 25.13 -14.70 -18.85
CA SER A 69 26.45 -14.06 -18.92
C SER A 69 26.28 -12.56 -19.06
N LEU A 70 27.14 -11.78 -18.41
CA LEU A 70 27.12 -10.32 -18.42
C LEU A 70 28.32 -9.77 -19.18
N THR A 71 28.07 -8.80 -20.05
CA THR A 71 29.10 -8.03 -20.77
C THR A 71 29.04 -6.58 -20.29
N SER A 72 30.10 -6.11 -19.64
CA SER A 72 30.17 -4.78 -19.05
C SER A 72 31.62 -4.34 -18.83
N THR A 73 31.85 -3.03 -18.81
CA THR A 73 33.12 -2.42 -18.37
C THR A 73 33.18 -2.20 -16.86
N ASP A 74 32.03 -2.23 -16.16
CA ASP A 74 31.97 -2.11 -14.71
C ASP A 74 32.39 -3.44 -14.07
N ALA A 75 33.55 -3.48 -13.40
CA ALA A 75 34.03 -4.69 -12.75
C ALA A 75 33.05 -5.25 -11.70
N ASN A 76 32.23 -4.40 -11.09
CA ASN A 76 31.31 -4.76 -10.00
C ASN A 76 29.86 -4.97 -10.48
N ARG A 77 29.65 -5.09 -11.81
CA ARG A 77 28.34 -5.42 -12.37
C ARG A 77 27.76 -6.69 -11.73
N THR A 78 26.47 -6.64 -11.41
CA THR A 78 25.72 -7.76 -10.86
C THR A 78 24.28 -7.77 -11.37
N LEU A 79 23.44 -8.64 -10.83
CA LEU A 79 22.03 -8.74 -11.18
C LEU A 79 21.14 -8.03 -10.15
N VAL A 80 19.96 -7.61 -10.60
CA VAL A 80 18.86 -7.25 -9.68
C VAL A 80 18.44 -8.49 -8.88
N GLN A 81 17.80 -8.26 -7.74
CA GLN A 81 17.31 -9.35 -6.90
C GLN A 81 16.17 -10.09 -7.59
N ASN A 82 16.05 -11.39 -7.30
CA ASN A 82 14.99 -12.25 -7.80
C ASN A 82 14.96 -12.31 -9.34
N ILE A 83 16.12 -12.63 -9.94
CA ILE A 83 16.29 -12.63 -11.40
C ILE A 83 15.29 -13.55 -12.12
N GLY A 84 14.90 -14.67 -11.50
CA GLY A 84 13.90 -15.59 -12.04
C GLY A 84 12.55 -14.95 -12.33
N ARG A 85 12.20 -13.86 -11.63
CA ARG A 85 11.04 -13.02 -11.97
C ARG A 85 11.42 -11.77 -12.73
N ALA A 86 12.48 -11.09 -12.29
CA ALA A 86 12.84 -9.77 -12.79
C ALA A 86 13.20 -9.76 -14.29
N ILE A 87 13.68 -10.89 -14.81
CA ILE A 87 14.09 -11.06 -16.20
C ILE A 87 12.92 -11.15 -17.18
N VAL A 88 11.69 -11.40 -16.70
CA VAL A 88 10.50 -11.59 -17.55
C VAL A 88 9.59 -10.36 -17.44
N LYS A 89 9.53 -9.57 -18.51
CA LYS A 89 8.68 -8.38 -18.61
C LYS A 89 7.20 -8.71 -18.83
N ARG A 90 6.93 -9.75 -19.63
CA ARG A 90 5.57 -10.21 -19.93
C ARG A 90 5.49 -11.73 -19.89
N THR A 91 4.45 -12.24 -19.26
CA THR A 91 4.13 -13.67 -19.23
C THR A 91 2.76 -13.88 -19.86
N THR A 92 2.70 -14.71 -20.88
CA THR A 92 1.45 -15.14 -21.49
C THR A 92 1.36 -16.66 -21.42
N ILE A 93 0.29 -17.16 -20.82
CA ILE A 93 -0.08 -18.58 -20.85
C ILE A 93 -1.19 -18.69 -21.90
N ARG A 94 -0.90 -19.37 -23.02
CA ARG A 94 -1.84 -19.39 -24.16
C ARG A 94 -3.21 -19.90 -23.70
N ILE A 95 -4.27 -19.29 -24.25
CA ILE A 95 -5.69 -19.58 -23.97
C ILE A 95 -6.18 -19.13 -22.57
N ILE A 96 -5.27 -18.79 -21.63
CA ILE A 96 -5.63 -18.55 -20.22
C ILE A 96 -5.42 -17.08 -19.81
N LEU A 97 -4.18 -16.59 -19.85
CA LEU A 97 -3.79 -15.33 -19.21
C LEU A 97 -2.66 -14.64 -19.98
N SER A 98 -2.69 -13.31 -20.01
CA SER A 98 -1.54 -12.49 -20.40
C SER A 98 -1.35 -11.39 -19.36
N LEU A 99 -0.12 -11.27 -18.85
CA LEU A 99 0.26 -10.32 -17.81
C LEU A 99 1.48 -9.52 -18.26
N ASP A 100 1.23 -8.24 -18.58
CA ASP A 100 2.28 -7.22 -18.71
C ASP A 100 2.81 -6.77 -17.35
N ASP A 101 4.04 -6.26 -17.30
CA ASP A 101 4.74 -5.88 -16.07
C ASP A 101 4.81 -7.07 -15.06
N SER A 102 4.98 -8.28 -15.62
CA SER A 102 5.02 -9.56 -14.90
C SER A 102 6.14 -9.59 -13.86
N ASP A 103 7.28 -8.99 -14.20
CA ASP A 103 8.43 -8.79 -13.32
C ASP A 103 8.04 -8.03 -12.05
N VAL A 104 7.27 -6.95 -12.16
CA VAL A 104 6.85 -6.13 -11.01
C VAL A 104 5.91 -6.92 -10.10
N PHE A 105 4.89 -7.55 -10.68
CA PHE A 105 3.89 -8.30 -9.93
C PHE A 105 4.50 -9.49 -9.18
N HIS A 106 5.28 -10.33 -9.87
CA HIS A 106 5.85 -11.52 -9.25
C HIS A 106 7.02 -11.21 -8.30
N CYS A 107 7.83 -10.17 -8.58
CA CYS A 107 8.83 -9.72 -7.60
C CYS A 107 8.15 -9.29 -6.30
N TYR A 108 7.02 -8.56 -6.38
CA TYR A 108 6.26 -8.18 -5.18
C TYR A 108 5.73 -9.40 -4.44
N GLN A 109 5.14 -10.37 -5.15
CA GLN A 109 4.63 -11.61 -4.53
C GLN A 109 5.73 -12.35 -3.76
N ASP A 110 6.91 -12.47 -4.34
CA ASP A 110 8.03 -13.22 -3.75
C ASP A 110 8.63 -12.53 -2.52
N LEU A 111 8.31 -11.26 -2.24
CA LEU A 111 8.63 -10.61 -0.97
C LEU A 111 7.95 -11.31 0.21
N TRP A 112 6.76 -11.87 -0.01
CA TRP A 112 5.92 -12.46 1.03
C TRP A 112 6.17 -13.95 1.27
N LYS A 113 7.08 -14.56 0.51
CA LYS A 113 7.62 -15.88 0.83
C LYS A 113 8.14 -15.90 2.27
N THR A 114 8.11 -17.06 2.91
CA THR A 114 8.69 -17.18 4.25
C THR A 114 10.20 -16.95 4.21
N ALA A 115 10.81 -16.53 5.33
CA ALA A 115 12.26 -16.30 5.39
C ALA A 115 13.05 -17.52 4.87
N ARG A 116 12.64 -18.72 5.28
CA ARG A 116 13.27 -19.98 4.85
C ARG A 116 13.05 -20.31 3.38
N GLU A 117 11.90 -19.94 2.79
CA GLU A 117 11.70 -20.07 1.35
C GLU A 117 12.63 -19.16 0.57
N ARG A 118 12.80 -17.91 1.03
CA ARG A 118 13.67 -16.93 0.37
C ARG A 118 15.13 -17.34 0.45
N GLU A 119 15.58 -17.86 1.59
CA GLU A 119 16.91 -18.45 1.74
C GLU A 119 17.18 -19.58 0.75
N ASN A 120 16.18 -20.45 0.52
CA ASN A 120 16.30 -21.62 -0.36
C ASN A 120 16.03 -21.30 -1.84
N ALA A 121 15.53 -20.11 -2.17
CA ALA A 121 15.22 -19.68 -3.53
C ALA A 121 16.43 -19.14 -4.32
N ARG A 122 17.65 -19.61 -3.97
CA ARG A 122 18.91 -19.21 -4.63
C ARG A 122 18.93 -19.51 -6.12
N TYR A 123 18.33 -20.63 -6.53
CA TYR A 123 18.28 -21.00 -7.95
C TYR A 123 17.37 -20.04 -8.75
N GLN A 124 16.35 -19.46 -8.12
CA GLN A 124 15.51 -18.39 -8.67
C GLN A 124 16.22 -17.01 -8.62
N GLY A 125 17.39 -16.95 -7.95
CA GLY A 125 18.20 -15.76 -7.74
C GLY A 125 17.60 -14.78 -6.72
N ILE A 126 16.87 -15.30 -5.73
CA ILE A 126 16.64 -14.57 -4.48
C ILE A 126 17.88 -14.77 -3.62
N ASP A 127 18.50 -13.67 -3.19
CA ASP A 127 19.74 -13.66 -2.45
C ASP A 127 19.61 -12.87 -1.14
N THR A 128 19.47 -13.58 -0.03
CA THR A 128 19.39 -13.01 1.33
C THR A 128 20.74 -12.93 2.03
N THR A 129 21.86 -13.18 1.34
CA THR A 129 23.21 -13.04 1.94
C THR A 129 23.59 -11.57 2.06
N ALA A 130 24.56 -11.29 2.94
CA ALA A 130 25.13 -9.95 3.07
C ALA A 130 25.59 -9.44 1.69
N ASP A 131 25.16 -8.22 1.34
CA ASP A 131 25.44 -7.56 0.07
C ASP A 131 25.16 -8.39 -1.20
N ARG A 132 24.32 -9.44 -1.10
CA ARG A 132 23.99 -10.36 -2.19
C ARG A 132 25.22 -11.06 -2.78
N ASN A 133 26.12 -11.44 -1.91
CA ASN A 133 27.41 -12.00 -2.26
C ASN A 133 27.30 -13.28 -3.11
N ALA A 134 26.37 -14.19 -2.79
CA ALA A 134 26.19 -15.41 -3.58
C ALA A 134 25.89 -15.14 -5.07
N THR A 135 25.09 -14.11 -5.38
CA THR A 135 24.79 -13.69 -6.76
C THR A 135 26.00 -13.05 -7.42
N LYS A 136 26.72 -12.16 -6.70
CA LYS A 136 27.97 -11.54 -7.17
C LYS A 136 28.98 -12.60 -7.58
N LEU A 137 29.22 -13.59 -6.73
CA LEU A 137 30.13 -14.71 -7.00
C LEU A 137 29.70 -15.53 -8.22
N ARG A 138 28.40 -15.77 -8.40
CA ARG A 138 27.86 -16.56 -9.53
C ARG A 138 28.05 -15.86 -10.87
N VAL A 139 27.88 -14.53 -10.92
CA VAL A 139 28.06 -13.75 -12.15
C VAL A 139 29.49 -13.24 -12.33
N GLY A 140 30.35 -13.43 -11.32
CA GLY A 140 31.76 -13.05 -11.34
C GLY A 140 31.98 -11.55 -11.17
N ALA A 141 31.20 -10.89 -10.31
CA ALA A 141 31.42 -9.50 -9.90
C ALA A 141 32.75 -9.36 -9.15
N GLY A 142 33.50 -8.28 -9.41
CA GLY A 142 34.84 -8.05 -8.84
C GLY A 142 34.85 -7.81 -7.33
N ASP A 143 33.72 -7.38 -6.78
CA ASP A 143 33.48 -7.16 -5.34
C ASP A 143 32.77 -8.34 -4.67
N GLY A 144 32.84 -9.53 -5.26
CA GLY A 144 32.40 -10.78 -4.62
C GLY A 144 33.39 -11.23 -3.55
N ASP A 145 32.89 -11.48 -2.34
CA ASP A 145 33.66 -12.03 -1.22
C ASP A 145 33.77 -13.55 -1.33
N GLU A 146 34.95 -14.02 -1.74
CA GLU A 146 35.24 -15.44 -1.83
C GLU A 146 35.45 -16.11 -0.45
N SER A 147 35.57 -15.38 0.65
CA SER A 147 35.78 -15.99 1.97
C SER A 147 34.52 -16.69 2.53
N ALA A 148 33.34 -16.35 2.01
CA ALA A 148 32.06 -16.91 2.43
C ALA A 148 31.83 -18.34 1.88
N ALA A 149 32.20 -19.36 2.66
CA ALA A 149 32.13 -20.77 2.27
C ALA A 149 30.72 -21.22 1.81
N ALA A 150 29.65 -20.73 2.44
CA ALA A 150 28.28 -21.06 2.05
C ALA A 150 27.94 -20.50 0.66
N ASP A 151 28.39 -19.29 0.34
CA ASP A 151 28.13 -18.65 -0.94
C ASP A 151 28.96 -19.27 -2.06
N GLN A 152 30.20 -19.67 -1.75
CA GLN A 152 31.00 -20.49 -2.66
C GLN A 152 30.34 -21.84 -2.96
N ALA A 153 29.73 -22.50 -1.97
CA ALA A 153 29.01 -23.76 -2.21
C ALA A 153 27.82 -23.55 -3.18
N ILE A 154 27.10 -22.43 -3.05
CA ILE A 154 26.02 -22.05 -3.98
C ILE A 154 26.58 -21.77 -5.38
N LYS A 155 27.69 -21.03 -5.50
CA LYS A 155 28.41 -20.79 -6.77
C LYS A 155 28.83 -22.10 -7.42
N SER A 156 29.38 -23.04 -6.67
CA SER A 156 29.82 -24.34 -7.18
C SER A 156 28.65 -25.22 -7.63
N ALA A 157 27.51 -25.18 -6.93
CA ALA A 157 26.35 -25.98 -7.27
C ALA A 157 25.60 -25.48 -8.51
N TYR A 158 25.38 -24.17 -8.62
CA TYR A 158 24.54 -23.60 -9.69
C TYR A 158 25.32 -22.84 -10.75
N GLY A 159 26.53 -22.38 -10.46
CA GLY A 159 27.28 -21.48 -11.32
C GLY A 159 26.44 -20.28 -11.77
N LYS A 160 26.48 -20.00 -13.08
CA LYS A 160 25.70 -18.95 -13.75
C LYS A 160 24.26 -19.37 -14.12
N ARG A 161 23.80 -20.54 -13.66
CA ARG A 161 22.49 -21.09 -14.00
C ARG A 161 21.41 -20.58 -13.05
N PHE A 162 20.28 -20.11 -13.57
CA PHE A 162 19.12 -19.62 -12.82
C PHE A 162 17.83 -20.21 -13.38
N THR A 163 16.71 -20.02 -12.67
CA THR A 163 15.39 -20.47 -13.12
C THR A 163 14.31 -19.40 -13.05
N ILE A 164 13.45 -19.38 -14.07
CA ILE A 164 12.13 -18.75 -14.03
C ILE A 164 11.13 -19.80 -13.54
N PRO A 165 10.46 -19.60 -12.40
CA PRO A 165 9.39 -20.49 -11.95
C PRO A 165 8.19 -20.36 -12.90
N LEU A 166 7.65 -21.48 -13.39
CA LEU A 166 6.46 -21.52 -14.26
C LEU A 166 5.21 -21.73 -13.42
N ASP A 167 5.07 -20.85 -12.44
CA ASP A 167 4.11 -20.92 -11.35
C ASP A 167 2.72 -20.50 -11.85
N PHE A 168 1.86 -21.48 -12.03
CA PHE A 168 0.47 -21.30 -12.39
C PHE A 168 -0.35 -22.32 -11.58
N GLU A 169 -1.55 -21.95 -11.11
CA GLU A 169 -2.32 -22.78 -10.18
C GLU A 169 -2.53 -24.22 -10.66
N LEU A 170 -2.66 -24.40 -11.98
CA LEU A 170 -2.73 -25.71 -12.61
C LEU A 170 -1.45 -26.56 -12.46
N LEU A 171 -0.29 -25.92 -12.42
CA LEU A 171 1.01 -26.55 -12.23
C LEU A 171 1.48 -26.54 -10.77
N GLU A 172 0.76 -25.92 -9.83
CA GLU A 172 1.21 -25.76 -8.45
C GLU A 172 0.24 -26.31 -7.39
N SER A 173 -1.03 -25.91 -7.44
CA SER A 173 -1.96 -26.06 -6.32
C SER A 173 -3.20 -26.89 -6.61
N LEU A 174 -3.46 -27.20 -7.88
CA LEU A 174 -4.56 -28.07 -8.31
C LEU A 174 -4.11 -29.53 -8.36
N MET A 175 -4.67 -30.33 -9.27
CA MET A 175 -4.29 -31.72 -9.52
C MET A 175 -3.04 -31.82 -10.38
N PRO A 176 -2.30 -32.95 -10.37
CA PRO A 176 -1.23 -33.21 -11.31
C PRO A 176 -1.67 -32.94 -12.76
N PHE A 177 -0.85 -32.21 -13.51
CA PHE A 177 -1.22 -31.79 -14.85
C PHE A 177 -1.21 -32.99 -15.80
N TYR A 178 -2.34 -33.19 -16.48
CA TYR A 178 -2.55 -34.25 -17.45
C TYR A 178 -3.01 -33.63 -18.78
N GLN A 179 -2.19 -33.77 -19.83
CA GLN A 179 -2.41 -33.04 -21.08
C GLN A 179 -3.72 -33.42 -21.77
N SER A 180 -4.07 -34.72 -21.81
CA SER A 180 -5.29 -35.18 -22.50
C SER A 180 -6.58 -34.62 -21.87
N ALA A 181 -6.51 -34.06 -20.66
CA ALA A 181 -7.63 -33.39 -20.01
C ALA A 181 -8.00 -32.04 -20.63
N LEU A 182 -7.03 -31.32 -21.18
CA LEU A 182 -7.20 -29.94 -21.66
C LEU A 182 -7.43 -29.85 -23.16
N GLY A 183 -7.20 -30.95 -23.89
CA GLY A 183 -7.35 -31.02 -25.33
C GLY A 183 -6.26 -30.27 -26.12
N ASP A 184 -5.36 -29.54 -25.46
CA ASP A 184 -4.25 -28.81 -26.09
C ASP A 184 -2.98 -28.83 -25.21
N ARG A 185 -1.84 -28.48 -25.80
CA ARG A 185 -0.55 -28.35 -25.13
C ARG A 185 -0.52 -27.08 -24.28
N LEU A 186 0.10 -27.18 -23.11
CA LEU A 186 0.42 -26.00 -22.31
C LEU A 186 1.62 -25.28 -22.92
N GLU A 187 1.44 -23.99 -23.22
CA GLU A 187 2.45 -23.15 -23.82
C GLU A 187 2.58 -21.81 -23.09
N TYR A 188 3.82 -21.42 -22.81
CA TYR A 188 4.18 -20.12 -22.26
C TYR A 188 4.85 -19.29 -23.32
N GLU A 189 4.46 -18.03 -23.43
CA GLU A 189 5.18 -17.00 -24.16
C GLU A 189 5.74 -16.01 -23.15
N LEU A 190 7.07 -15.92 -23.10
CA LEU A 190 7.81 -15.05 -22.18
C LEU A 190 8.53 -13.96 -22.98
N ILE A 191 8.37 -12.71 -22.59
CA ILE A 191 9.17 -11.59 -23.12
C ILE A 191 10.23 -11.20 -22.11
N PHE A 192 11.49 -11.19 -22.55
CA PHE A 192 12.62 -10.84 -21.71
C PHE A 192 12.77 -9.33 -21.54
N ASN A 193 13.22 -8.91 -20.36
CA ASN A 193 13.25 -7.50 -19.96
C ASN A 193 14.43 -6.73 -20.58
N ASP A 194 14.41 -5.41 -20.45
CA ASP A 194 15.53 -4.56 -20.87
C ASP A 194 16.77 -4.79 -19.99
N TYR A 195 17.98 -4.66 -20.54
CA TYR A 195 19.24 -4.81 -19.79
C TYR A 195 19.28 -3.95 -18.52
N SER A 196 18.84 -2.68 -18.64
CA SER A 196 18.83 -1.70 -17.56
C SER A 196 17.88 -2.04 -16.42
N ARG A 197 16.94 -2.98 -16.63
CA ARG A 197 15.99 -3.48 -15.62
C ARG A 197 16.45 -4.79 -14.98
N VAL A 198 17.51 -5.40 -15.49
CA VAL A 198 18.01 -6.72 -15.08
C VAL A 198 19.39 -6.63 -14.43
N ILE A 199 20.25 -5.75 -14.93
CA ILE A 199 21.63 -5.60 -14.48
C ILE A 199 21.72 -4.42 -13.51
N LYS A 200 22.51 -4.59 -12.45
CA LYS A 200 23.00 -3.52 -11.59
C LYS A 200 24.43 -3.18 -11.99
N ALA A 201 24.65 -1.96 -12.43
CA ALA A 201 25.96 -1.47 -12.88
C ALA A 201 26.00 0.07 -12.88
N THR A 202 27.21 0.64 -12.93
CA THR A 202 27.42 2.09 -13.12
C THR A 202 27.47 2.49 -14.59
N THR A 203 27.79 1.56 -15.49
CA THR A 203 27.90 1.79 -16.94
C THR A 203 26.93 0.92 -17.72
N ALA A 204 26.70 1.30 -18.99
CA ALA A 204 25.89 0.51 -19.90
C ALA A 204 26.41 -0.92 -20.00
N SER A 205 25.54 -1.87 -19.72
CA SER A 205 25.85 -3.29 -19.62
C SER A 205 24.79 -4.10 -20.37
N SER A 206 25.17 -5.26 -20.89
CA SER A 206 24.26 -6.20 -21.54
C SER A 206 24.36 -7.59 -20.92
N TYR A 207 23.34 -8.41 -21.15
CA TYR A 207 23.37 -9.83 -20.80
C TYR A 207 23.14 -10.68 -22.03
N SER A 208 23.58 -11.93 -21.98
CA SER A 208 23.20 -12.98 -22.94
C SER A 208 22.68 -14.19 -22.16
N ILE A 209 21.58 -14.77 -22.64
CA ILE A 209 20.95 -15.95 -22.06
C ILE A 209 21.15 -17.13 -22.98
N GLU A 210 21.63 -18.24 -22.41
CA GLU A 210 21.93 -19.47 -23.13
C GLU A 210 21.48 -20.70 -22.35
N ASN A 211 21.58 -21.89 -22.96
CA ASN A 211 21.25 -23.19 -22.35
C ASN A 211 19.85 -23.22 -21.72
N ILE A 212 18.89 -22.63 -22.40
CA ILE A 212 17.50 -22.56 -21.95
C ILE A 212 16.89 -23.97 -22.01
N SER A 213 16.32 -24.42 -20.91
CA SER A 213 15.69 -25.73 -20.80
C SER A 213 14.46 -25.70 -19.90
N LEU A 214 13.41 -26.40 -20.31
CA LEU A 214 12.24 -26.67 -19.49
C LEU A 214 12.56 -27.87 -18.60
N GLU A 215 12.49 -27.69 -17.29
CA GLU A 215 12.69 -28.72 -16.27
C GLU A 215 11.39 -28.98 -15.52
N PHE A 216 11.02 -30.24 -15.31
CA PHE A 216 9.91 -30.66 -14.46
C PHE A 216 10.04 -32.13 -14.10
N ASP A 217 9.32 -32.58 -13.07
CA ASP A 217 9.21 -34.01 -12.80
C ASP A 217 7.92 -34.56 -13.41
N SER A 218 8.03 -35.71 -14.07
CA SER A 218 6.89 -36.51 -14.52
C SER A 218 6.71 -37.74 -13.63
N LEU A 219 5.47 -38.22 -13.56
CA LEU A 219 5.12 -39.47 -12.93
C LEU A 219 4.28 -40.29 -13.90
N THR A 220 4.72 -41.50 -14.21
CA THR A 220 3.95 -42.47 -15.01
C THR A 220 3.21 -43.41 -14.08
N ASN A 221 1.87 -43.34 -14.09
CA ASN A 221 1.01 -44.23 -13.32
C ASN A 221 -0.40 -44.28 -13.95
N GLU A 222 -0.82 -45.47 -14.38
CA GLU A 222 -2.11 -45.68 -15.06
C GLU A 222 -3.31 -45.37 -14.16
N ASP A 223 -3.28 -45.81 -12.89
CA ASP A 223 -4.38 -45.58 -11.95
C ASP A 223 -4.59 -44.10 -11.67
N LEU A 224 -3.50 -43.35 -11.42
CA LEU A 224 -3.55 -41.92 -11.20
C LEU A 224 -4.06 -41.17 -12.44
N ALA A 225 -3.52 -41.51 -13.62
CA ALA A 225 -3.95 -40.91 -14.88
C ALA A 225 -5.44 -41.18 -15.14
N ARG A 226 -5.92 -42.40 -14.85
CA ARG A 226 -7.33 -42.78 -14.93
C ARG A 226 -8.20 -42.00 -13.94
N ILE A 227 -7.77 -41.85 -12.68
CA ILE A 227 -8.50 -41.05 -11.68
C ILE A 227 -8.64 -39.60 -12.15
N ILE A 228 -7.55 -38.99 -12.61
CA ILE A 228 -7.55 -37.61 -13.13
C ILE A 228 -8.45 -37.52 -14.36
N ARG A 229 -8.34 -38.46 -15.31
CA ARG A 229 -9.19 -38.52 -16.51
C ARG A 229 -10.68 -38.62 -16.17
N ASN A 230 -11.04 -39.47 -15.21
CA ASN A 230 -12.42 -39.63 -14.75
C ASN A 230 -12.96 -38.34 -14.11
N GLN A 231 -12.13 -37.64 -13.32
CA GLN A 231 -12.49 -36.32 -12.78
C GLN A 231 -12.70 -35.28 -13.89
N ASN A 232 -11.94 -35.37 -14.98
CA ASN A 232 -12.03 -34.45 -16.12
C ASN A 232 -13.23 -34.74 -17.05
N THR A 233 -13.79 -35.95 -17.01
CA THR A 233 -14.89 -36.39 -17.89
C THR A 233 -16.19 -35.60 -17.64
N HIS A 234 -16.34 -34.96 -16.48
CA HIS A 234 -17.52 -34.17 -16.10
C HIS A 234 -17.35 -32.64 -16.19
N ARG A 235 -16.49 -32.14 -17.11
CA ARG A 235 -16.09 -30.72 -17.26
C ARG A 235 -15.24 -30.22 -16.09
N LEU A 236 -13.92 -30.38 -16.21
CA LEU A 236 -12.96 -29.75 -15.31
C LEU A 236 -13.15 -28.23 -15.34
N SER A 237 -13.43 -27.63 -14.17
CA SER A 237 -13.35 -26.19 -13.97
C SER A 237 -11.97 -25.85 -13.43
N ILE A 238 -11.11 -25.25 -14.26
CA ILE A 238 -9.79 -24.77 -13.81
C ILE A 238 -10.01 -23.45 -13.08
N LEU A 239 -9.69 -23.44 -11.78
CA LEU A 239 -9.74 -22.25 -10.95
C LEU A 239 -8.36 -21.60 -10.96
N TYR A 240 -8.28 -20.34 -11.37
CA TYR A 240 -7.05 -19.56 -11.36
C TYR A 240 -7.33 -18.09 -11.07
N ASP A 241 -6.37 -17.41 -10.46
CA ASP A 241 -6.44 -15.96 -10.29
C ASP A 241 -6.08 -15.28 -11.62
N ARG A 242 -7.08 -14.73 -12.31
CA ARG A 242 -6.86 -13.90 -13.50
C ARG A 242 -6.40 -12.49 -13.10
N VAL A 243 -5.11 -12.21 -13.25
CA VAL A 243 -4.53 -10.89 -12.98
C VAL A 243 -4.59 -10.02 -14.24
N LEU A 244 -5.15 -8.81 -14.12
CA LEU A 244 -5.24 -7.87 -15.23
C LEU A 244 -4.45 -6.60 -14.91
N ARG A 245 -3.41 -6.33 -15.69
CA ARG A 245 -2.66 -5.09 -15.60
C ARG A 245 -3.49 -3.96 -16.23
N HIS A 246 -4.05 -3.07 -15.42
CA HIS A 246 -4.84 -1.93 -15.90
C HIS A 246 -3.99 -0.83 -16.53
N ARG A 247 -3.21 -0.10 -15.72
CA ARG A 247 -2.40 1.02 -16.18
C ARG A 247 -1.24 1.32 -15.24
N LYS A 248 -0.15 1.86 -15.79
CA LYS A 248 0.91 2.52 -15.03
C LYS A 248 0.67 4.02 -15.05
N LEU A 249 0.77 4.66 -13.89
CA LEU A 249 0.56 6.10 -13.73
C LEU A 249 1.80 6.73 -13.12
N VAL A 250 2.23 7.84 -13.69
CA VAL A 250 3.22 8.72 -13.05
C VAL A 250 2.45 9.73 -12.21
N ARG A 251 2.84 9.87 -10.95
CA ARG A 251 2.24 10.80 -9.98
C ARG A 251 3.33 11.57 -9.27
N ASN A 252 3.06 12.84 -8.96
CA ASN A 252 3.97 13.61 -8.14
C ASN A 252 3.76 13.22 -6.68
N LYS A 253 4.85 13.13 -5.91
CA LYS A 253 4.78 12.84 -4.46
C LYS A 253 4.02 13.91 -3.68
N SER A 254 3.93 15.12 -4.23
CA SER A 254 3.17 16.24 -3.68
C SER A 254 1.66 16.14 -3.93
N ASP A 255 1.19 15.26 -4.81
CA ASP A 255 -0.22 15.14 -5.14
C ASP A 255 -1.00 14.60 -3.92
N MET A 256 -1.97 15.38 -3.43
CA MET A 256 -2.77 15.04 -2.25
C MET A 256 -4.02 14.20 -2.58
N LEU A 257 -4.28 13.94 -3.86
CA LEU A 257 -5.45 13.22 -4.32
C LEU A 257 -5.12 12.44 -5.60
N TRP A 258 -5.34 11.14 -5.57
CA TRP A 258 -5.27 10.30 -6.77
C TRP A 258 -6.64 9.78 -7.14
N ASN A 259 -7.18 10.37 -8.20
CA ASN A 259 -8.39 9.88 -8.84
C ASN A 259 -7.99 8.81 -9.88
N ILE A 260 -8.35 7.56 -9.60
CA ILE A 260 -8.00 6.40 -10.43
C ILE A 260 -9.26 5.79 -10.99
N ASN A 261 -9.50 5.98 -12.29
CA ASN A 261 -10.63 5.36 -12.96
C ASN A 261 -10.27 3.95 -13.44
N LEU A 262 -11.02 2.95 -12.99
CA LEU A 262 -10.95 1.56 -13.45
C LEU A 262 -12.17 1.27 -14.33
N ASN A 263 -11.94 1.00 -15.60
CA ASN A 263 -13.01 0.66 -16.56
C ASN A 263 -12.64 -0.64 -17.27
N ILE A 264 -12.49 -1.72 -16.50
CA ILE A 264 -12.22 -3.05 -17.02
C ILE A 264 -13.47 -3.91 -16.81
N PRO A 265 -14.07 -4.47 -17.86
CA PRO A 265 -15.16 -5.42 -17.71
C PRO A 265 -14.63 -6.71 -17.09
N ALA A 266 -15.05 -7.02 -15.86
CA ALA A 266 -14.76 -8.27 -15.18
C ALA A 266 -16.06 -8.89 -14.67
N ARG A 267 -16.27 -10.20 -14.90
CA ARG A 267 -17.46 -10.91 -14.42
C ARG A 267 -17.49 -11.06 -12.90
N SER A 268 -16.31 -11.17 -12.28
CA SER A 268 -16.08 -11.28 -10.84
C SER A 268 -14.71 -10.68 -10.54
N MET A 269 -14.57 -9.92 -9.46
CA MET A 269 -13.32 -9.24 -9.09
C MET A 269 -12.98 -9.58 -7.65
N LYS A 270 -11.79 -10.14 -7.43
CA LYS A 270 -11.26 -10.50 -6.12
C LYS A 270 -10.83 -9.27 -5.31
N GLY A 271 -10.23 -8.31 -6.00
CA GLY A 271 -9.74 -7.08 -5.38
C GLY A 271 -8.90 -6.26 -6.35
N ILE A 272 -8.38 -5.15 -5.85
CA ILE A 272 -7.56 -4.20 -6.60
C ILE A 272 -6.20 -4.09 -5.90
N LEU A 273 -5.13 -4.31 -6.65
CA LEU A 273 -3.76 -4.13 -6.20
C LEU A 273 -3.18 -2.84 -6.79
N LEU A 274 -2.54 -2.04 -5.95
CA LEU A 274 -1.76 -0.89 -6.38
C LEU A 274 -0.35 -0.96 -5.77
N LEU A 275 0.64 -1.03 -6.65
CA LEU A 275 2.06 -1.03 -6.32
C LEU A 275 2.66 0.33 -6.70
N CYS A 276 3.48 0.89 -5.81
CA CYS A 276 4.14 2.16 -6.02
C CYS A 276 5.64 1.93 -6.13
N GLU A 277 6.24 2.32 -7.25
CA GLU A 277 7.68 2.29 -7.47
C GLU A 277 8.16 3.73 -7.70
N GLU A 278 9.36 4.05 -7.20
CA GLU A 278 10.04 5.28 -7.61
C GLU A 278 10.72 5.06 -8.97
N PRO A 279 10.68 6.04 -9.89
CA PRO A 279 11.48 5.98 -11.10
C PRO A 279 12.96 5.81 -10.74
N ALA A 280 13.58 4.76 -11.25
CA ALA A 280 15.00 4.49 -11.06
C ALA A 280 15.76 4.80 -12.36
N ASP A 281 16.96 5.34 -12.22
CA ASP A 281 17.90 5.44 -13.34
C ASP A 281 18.17 4.05 -13.93
N ALA A 282 18.62 4.03 -15.19
CA ALA A 282 19.07 2.81 -15.84
C ALA A 282 20.12 2.09 -14.96
N PHE A 283 20.01 0.76 -14.85
CA PHE A 283 20.89 -0.10 -14.06
C PHE A 283 20.85 0.12 -12.54
N LYS A 284 19.92 0.92 -12.02
CA LYS A 284 19.74 1.15 -10.57
C LYS A 284 18.43 0.58 -10.02
N ARG A 285 17.76 -0.29 -10.78
CA ARG A 285 16.48 -0.88 -10.35
C ARG A 285 16.65 -1.65 -9.03
N ASN A 286 15.71 -1.43 -8.11
CA ASN A 286 15.55 -2.24 -6.91
C ASN A 286 14.21 -2.99 -6.96
N THR A 287 14.27 -4.30 -7.21
CA THR A 287 13.09 -5.18 -7.35
C THR A 287 12.36 -5.48 -6.03
N GLU A 288 12.92 -5.08 -4.89
CA GLU A 288 12.31 -5.27 -3.57
C GLU A 288 11.79 -3.98 -2.96
N ALA A 289 11.97 -2.83 -3.63
CA ALA A 289 11.56 -1.53 -3.12
C ALA A 289 10.23 -1.09 -3.72
N PHE A 290 9.21 -1.09 -2.87
CA PHE A 290 7.89 -0.56 -3.15
C PHE A 290 7.59 0.56 -2.16
N TYR A 291 7.50 1.77 -2.70
CA TYR A 291 7.38 3.01 -1.96
C TYR A 291 6.05 3.07 -1.21
N ASN A 292 6.06 3.49 0.06
CA ASN A 292 4.85 3.84 0.78
C ASN A 292 4.49 5.32 0.52
N PRO A 293 3.41 5.61 -0.24
CA PRO A 293 2.94 6.97 -0.45
C PRO A 293 2.23 7.61 0.75
N LYS A 294 2.17 6.94 1.90
CA LYS A 294 1.54 7.41 3.14
C LYS A 294 0.06 7.71 2.96
N ILE A 295 -0.67 6.82 2.29
CA ILE A 295 -2.11 6.95 2.08
C ILE A 295 -2.83 6.90 3.42
N THR A 296 -3.68 7.90 3.71
CA THR A 296 -4.45 7.98 4.96
C THR A 296 -5.88 7.51 4.84
N LYS A 297 -6.45 7.58 3.64
CA LYS A 297 -7.82 7.15 3.38
C LYS A 297 -7.98 6.71 1.93
N VAL A 298 -8.67 5.59 1.74
CA VAL A 298 -9.15 5.16 0.42
C VAL A 298 -10.67 5.18 0.41
N GLU A 299 -11.24 5.95 -0.51
CA GLU A 299 -12.67 5.98 -0.78
C GLU A 299 -12.92 5.28 -2.12
N VAL A 300 -13.83 4.30 -2.10
CA VAL A 300 -14.18 3.53 -3.30
C VAL A 300 -15.63 3.81 -3.62
N VAL A 301 -15.89 4.27 -4.84
CA VAL A 301 -17.24 4.31 -5.40
C VAL A 301 -17.33 3.16 -6.40
N ILE A 302 -18.22 2.22 -6.14
CA ILE A 302 -18.46 1.07 -7.02
C ILE A 302 -19.92 1.15 -7.46
N GLU A 303 -20.15 1.24 -8.76
CA GLU A 303 -21.47 1.07 -9.34
C GLU A 303 -21.78 -0.43 -9.45
N GLY A 304 -22.57 -0.96 -8.50
CA GLY A 304 -22.93 -2.37 -8.36
C GLY A 304 -23.29 -2.72 -6.92
N VAL A 305 -23.51 -4.01 -6.61
CA VAL A 305 -23.62 -4.50 -5.22
C VAL A 305 -22.30 -5.18 -4.83
N PRO A 306 -21.22 -4.42 -4.53
CA PRO A 306 -20.01 -5.03 -3.98
C PRO A 306 -20.29 -5.50 -2.55
N ASN A 307 -19.50 -6.45 -2.06
CA ASN A 307 -19.32 -6.60 -0.63
C ASN A 307 -18.64 -5.32 -0.14
N GLN A 308 -19.43 -4.35 0.35
CA GLN A 308 -18.91 -3.09 0.88
C GLN A 308 -18.25 -3.34 2.25
N LEU A 309 -17.00 -3.77 2.24
CA LEU A 309 -16.22 -3.97 3.48
C LEU A 309 -15.82 -2.65 4.16
N TYR A 310 -15.81 -1.52 3.44
CA TYR A 310 -15.30 -0.23 3.93
C TYR A 310 -16.27 0.92 3.75
N SER A 311 -17.43 0.88 4.42
CA SER A 311 -18.44 1.95 4.37
C SER A 311 -17.91 3.33 4.81
N GLN A 312 -16.84 3.38 5.62
CA GLN A 312 -16.16 4.61 6.06
C GLN A 312 -14.80 4.85 5.38
N GLY A 313 -14.47 4.07 4.36
CA GLY A 313 -13.17 4.06 3.68
C GLY A 313 -12.10 3.25 4.43
N LEU A 314 -11.10 2.78 3.70
CA LEU A 314 -9.98 2.00 4.24
C LEU A 314 -8.95 2.93 4.90
N ARG A 315 -8.57 2.60 6.15
CA ARG A 315 -7.62 3.35 6.98
C ARG A 315 -6.21 2.72 6.95
N PRO A 316 -5.15 3.47 7.33
CA PRO A 316 -3.76 3.01 7.18
C PRO A 316 -3.43 1.75 7.96
N TRP A 317 -3.93 1.65 9.19
CA TRP A 317 -3.71 0.47 10.04
C TRP A 317 -4.41 -0.79 9.52
N GLN A 318 -5.43 -0.65 8.65
CA GLN A 318 -6.11 -1.78 8.02
C GLN A 318 -5.34 -2.29 6.80
N MET A 319 -4.58 -1.44 6.11
CA MET A 319 -3.91 -1.80 4.85
C MET A 319 -2.95 -2.98 4.99
N TRP A 320 -2.18 -3.02 6.08
CA TRP A 320 -1.31 -4.15 6.40
C TRP A 320 -2.07 -5.46 6.52
N THR A 321 -3.15 -5.44 7.30
CA THR A 321 -4.01 -6.62 7.52
C THR A 321 -4.59 -7.11 6.20
N GLU A 322 -5.05 -6.21 5.34
CA GLU A 322 -5.58 -6.56 4.03
C GLU A 322 -4.53 -7.14 3.09
N ALA A 323 -3.35 -6.50 2.98
CA ALA A 323 -2.26 -7.03 2.16
C ALA A 323 -1.83 -8.44 2.62
N ARG A 324 -1.78 -8.68 3.93
CA ARG A 324 -1.50 -10.00 4.50
C ARG A 324 -2.51 -11.07 4.11
N LYS A 325 -3.81 -10.74 4.07
CA LYS A 325 -4.86 -11.70 3.70
C LYS A 325 -4.62 -12.29 2.31
N LEU A 326 -4.09 -11.51 1.37
CA LEU A 326 -3.75 -12.00 0.05
C LEU A 326 -2.40 -12.71 0.03
N TYR A 327 -1.35 -12.07 0.56
CA TYR A 327 0.03 -12.46 0.27
C TYR A 327 0.75 -13.23 1.36
N ALA A 328 0.35 -13.16 2.63
CA ALA A 328 1.13 -13.74 3.73
C ALA A 328 1.21 -15.29 3.73
N GLY A 329 0.55 -15.95 2.78
CA GLY A 329 0.78 -17.37 2.49
C GLY A 329 2.10 -17.66 1.74
N GLY A 330 2.78 -16.61 1.24
CA GLY A 330 3.99 -16.74 0.43
C GLY A 330 3.68 -17.19 -0.98
N SER A 331 4.27 -18.32 -1.38
CA SER A 331 4.05 -18.92 -2.71
C SER A 331 2.61 -19.46 -2.82
N LYS A 332 2.03 -19.52 -4.03
CA LYS A 332 0.69 -20.10 -4.25
C LYS A 332 0.70 -21.60 -3.97
N ARG A 333 0.52 -21.96 -2.70
CA ARG A 333 0.53 -23.33 -2.22
C ARG A 333 -0.87 -23.87 -2.04
N HIS A 334 -0.93 -25.18 -1.82
CA HIS A 334 -2.11 -25.85 -1.31
C HIS A 334 -2.80 -25.00 -0.21
N PRO A 335 -4.12 -24.78 -0.27
CA PRO A 335 -4.83 -23.83 0.60
C PRO A 335 -4.55 -24.01 2.10
N LEU A 336 -4.40 -25.25 2.56
CA LEU A 336 -4.05 -25.54 3.96
C LEU A 336 -2.68 -24.99 4.37
N VAL A 337 -1.66 -25.10 3.51
CA VAL A 337 -0.31 -24.59 3.82
C VAL A 337 -0.32 -23.07 3.85
N THR A 338 -1.04 -22.47 2.90
CA THR A 338 -1.29 -21.02 2.85
C THR A 338 -1.96 -20.54 4.14
N GLN A 339 -2.97 -21.26 4.65
CA GLN A 339 -3.65 -20.92 5.90
C GLN A 339 -2.71 -21.01 7.09
N VAL A 340 -1.96 -22.11 7.23
CA VAL A 340 -0.99 -22.30 8.31
C VAL A 340 0.08 -21.20 8.30
N ALA A 341 0.60 -20.83 7.12
CA ALA A 341 1.60 -19.77 7.00
C ALA A 341 1.06 -18.40 7.44
N LYS A 342 -0.21 -18.10 7.12
CA LYS A 342 -0.88 -16.86 7.55
C LYS A 342 -1.10 -16.84 9.06
N ASP A 343 -1.62 -17.93 9.62
CA ASP A 343 -1.96 -18.05 11.04
C ASP A 343 -0.70 -17.97 11.92
N LEU A 344 0.40 -18.57 11.47
CA LEU A 344 1.69 -18.53 12.14
C LEU A 344 2.55 -17.31 11.78
N ALA A 345 2.03 -16.39 10.95
CA ALA A 345 2.72 -15.17 10.51
C ALA A 345 4.13 -15.42 9.95
N LEU A 346 4.29 -16.44 9.10
CA LEU A 346 5.60 -16.89 8.61
C LEU A 346 6.18 -16.07 7.45
N ALA A 347 5.43 -15.11 6.92
CA ALA A 347 5.89 -14.26 5.82
C ALA A 347 7.12 -13.43 6.22
N ASP A 348 8.09 -13.29 5.32
CA ASP A 348 9.34 -12.54 5.58
C ASP A 348 9.10 -11.03 5.71
N VAL A 349 8.05 -10.50 5.09
CA VAL A 349 7.67 -9.09 5.23
C VAL A 349 7.21 -8.83 6.66
N SER A 350 7.89 -7.93 7.35
CA SER A 350 7.42 -7.38 8.63
C SER A 350 6.52 -6.14 8.43
N LEU A 351 5.74 -5.78 9.46
CA LEU A 351 4.94 -4.56 9.45
C LEU A 351 5.81 -3.30 9.17
N ALA A 352 6.99 -3.23 9.79
CA ALA A 352 7.91 -2.11 9.61
C ALA A 352 8.35 -2.00 8.15
N GLU A 353 8.81 -3.09 7.56
CA GLU A 353 9.22 -3.12 6.15
C GLU A 353 8.07 -2.80 5.20
N TYR A 354 6.87 -3.32 5.47
CA TYR A 354 5.68 -3.02 4.69
C TYR A 354 5.35 -1.52 4.69
N LEU A 355 5.46 -0.86 5.86
CA LEU A 355 5.19 0.56 6.00
C LEU A 355 6.31 1.46 5.45
N THR A 356 7.47 0.92 5.08
CA THR A 356 8.59 1.72 4.55
C THR A 356 8.92 1.42 3.10
N SER A 357 9.15 0.15 2.77
CA SER A 357 9.85 -0.25 1.54
C SER A 357 9.24 -1.46 0.83
N LYS A 358 8.24 -2.14 1.40
CA LYS A 358 7.55 -3.29 0.80
C LYS A 358 6.04 -3.05 0.71
N TYR A 359 5.65 -1.79 0.50
CA TYR A 359 4.26 -1.35 0.56
C TYR A 359 3.45 -1.81 -0.67
N ALA A 360 2.19 -2.19 -0.43
CA ALA A 360 1.17 -2.24 -1.47
C ALA A 360 -0.16 -1.79 -0.91
N LEU A 361 -1.01 -1.20 -1.74
CA LEU A 361 -2.42 -1.04 -1.40
C LEU A 361 -3.19 -2.21 -1.99
N TRP A 362 -3.73 -3.07 -1.11
CA TRP A 362 -4.68 -4.11 -1.48
C TRP A 362 -6.08 -3.72 -1.03
N LEU A 363 -7.01 -3.64 -1.98
CA LEU A 363 -8.44 -3.49 -1.71
C LEU A 363 -9.09 -4.86 -1.90
N ASP A 364 -9.34 -5.55 -0.78
CA ASP A 364 -10.03 -6.83 -0.81
C ASP A 364 -11.52 -6.64 -1.05
N LEU A 365 -12.05 -7.32 -2.06
CA LEU A 365 -13.47 -7.30 -2.41
C LEU A 365 -14.14 -8.67 -2.21
N ARG A 366 -13.39 -9.64 -1.67
CA ARG A 366 -13.93 -10.97 -1.34
C ARG A 366 -14.90 -10.89 -0.16
N SER A 367 -15.86 -11.80 -0.13
CA SER A 367 -16.75 -11.98 1.03
C SER A 367 -16.09 -12.73 2.19
N THR A 368 -15.01 -13.46 1.92
CA THR A 368 -14.29 -14.29 2.89
C THR A 368 -12.80 -14.09 2.75
N ASP A 369 -12.09 -14.18 3.88
CA ASP A 369 -10.65 -13.90 3.95
C ASP A 369 -9.81 -15.04 3.33
N ASP A 370 -10.38 -16.23 3.19
CA ASP A 370 -9.75 -17.38 2.53
C ASP A 370 -9.95 -17.36 1.00
N ASN A 371 -9.17 -18.20 0.33
CA ASN A 371 -9.32 -18.44 -1.11
C ASN A 371 -10.12 -19.72 -1.37
N GLN A 372 -10.87 -20.25 -0.39
CA GLN A 372 -11.60 -21.51 -0.57
C GLN A 372 -12.93 -21.29 -1.28
N LEU A 373 -13.61 -20.18 -0.96
CA LEU A 373 -14.87 -19.82 -1.60
C LEU A 373 -14.62 -19.07 -2.91
N HIS A 374 -14.58 -19.84 -4.00
CA HIS A 374 -14.61 -19.32 -5.36
C HIS A 374 -16.05 -19.27 -5.86
N GLY A 375 -16.61 -18.06 -5.99
CA GLY A 375 -17.91 -17.84 -6.62
C GLY A 375 -17.78 -16.96 -7.87
N THR A 376 -18.61 -17.22 -8.88
CA THR A 376 -19.04 -16.12 -9.73
C THR A 376 -19.80 -15.18 -8.80
N GLY A 377 -19.31 -13.95 -8.56
CA GLY A 377 -20.08 -12.94 -7.86
C GLY A 377 -21.50 -12.89 -8.40
N ARG A 378 -22.48 -12.55 -7.54
CA ARG A 378 -23.91 -12.56 -7.86
C ARG A 378 -24.15 -11.99 -9.27
N ARG A 379 -24.80 -12.76 -10.16
CA ARG A 379 -25.14 -12.31 -11.52
C ARG A 379 -25.99 -11.05 -11.39
N VAL A 380 -25.50 -9.92 -11.91
CA VAL A 380 -26.24 -8.66 -11.91
C VAL A 380 -27.28 -8.73 -13.01
N GLU A 381 -28.49 -9.17 -12.69
CA GLU A 381 -29.63 -9.04 -13.59
C GLU A 381 -30.00 -7.55 -13.67
N ASN A 382 -30.15 -7.02 -14.89
CA ASN A 382 -30.48 -5.63 -15.22
C ASN A 382 -29.35 -4.57 -15.13
N ALA A 383 -28.07 -4.94 -15.13
CA ALA A 383 -27.01 -3.98 -15.49
C ALA A 383 -26.81 -3.96 -17.02
N THR A 384 -27.26 -2.88 -17.66
CA THR A 384 -26.77 -2.49 -18.99
C THR A 384 -25.24 -2.50 -18.98
N GLN A 385 -24.63 -3.00 -20.07
CA GLN A 385 -23.18 -3.11 -20.26
C GLN A 385 -22.38 -2.02 -19.52
N PHE A 386 -21.56 -2.45 -18.57
CA PHE A 386 -20.75 -1.60 -17.67
C PHE A 386 -20.04 -0.45 -18.41
N ARG A 387 -20.30 0.79 -18.00
CA ARG A 387 -19.64 2.01 -18.49
C ARG A 387 -19.13 2.89 -17.32
N GLY A 388 -17.95 2.57 -16.77
CA GLY A 388 -17.17 3.42 -15.82
C GLY A 388 -17.79 3.62 -14.41
N ARG A 389 -17.19 4.24 -13.36
CA ARG A 389 -15.89 4.94 -13.14
C ARG A 389 -15.46 5.04 -11.63
N ALA A 390 -14.16 5.32 -11.41
CA ALA A 390 -13.46 6.07 -10.31
C ALA A 390 -13.30 5.54 -8.85
N LEU A 391 -12.04 5.27 -8.49
CA LEU A 391 -11.45 5.13 -7.14
C LEU A 391 -10.85 6.48 -6.70
N LEU A 392 -11.18 6.94 -5.49
CA LEU A 392 -10.71 8.22 -4.94
C LEU A 392 -9.78 7.94 -3.74
N ILE A 393 -8.46 8.01 -3.97
CA ILE A 393 -7.45 7.80 -2.92
C ILE A 393 -7.04 9.18 -2.39
N ARG A 394 -7.30 9.46 -1.11
CA ARG A 394 -6.89 10.70 -0.42
C ARG A 394 -5.64 10.44 0.44
N PRO A 395 -4.42 10.68 -0.06
CA PRO A 395 -3.26 10.87 0.82
C PRO A 395 -3.35 12.26 1.48
N ILE A 396 -3.76 12.31 2.75
CA ILE A 396 -3.64 13.51 3.58
C ILE A 396 -2.42 13.33 4.46
N LEU A 397 -1.29 13.98 4.15
CA LEU A 397 -0.31 14.44 5.15
C LEU A 397 0.86 15.10 4.42
N ALA A 398 0.67 16.35 3.99
CA ALA A 398 1.81 17.23 3.69
C ALA A 398 1.68 18.61 4.35
N MET A 399 0.48 19.07 4.69
CA MET A 399 0.32 20.41 5.29
C MET A 399 0.06 20.46 6.78
N ALA A 400 -0.43 19.37 7.36
CA ALA A 400 -0.36 19.16 8.79
C ALA A 400 1.09 19.32 9.31
N ALA A 401 2.07 18.92 8.49
CA ALA A 401 3.49 19.10 8.73
C ALA A 401 4.04 20.51 8.35
N SER A 402 3.27 21.35 7.65
CA SER A 402 3.67 22.73 7.27
C SER A 402 3.02 23.81 8.12
N LEU A 403 2.01 23.46 8.93
CA LEU A 403 1.49 24.29 10.00
C LEU A 403 2.51 24.37 11.14
N PRO A 404 2.56 25.49 11.88
CA PRO A 404 3.63 25.72 12.84
C PRO A 404 3.52 24.78 14.05
N SER A 405 4.55 23.97 14.31
CA SER A 405 4.64 23.18 15.55
C SER A 405 5.21 23.98 16.73
N LYS A 406 5.78 25.16 16.46
CA LYS A 406 6.24 26.12 17.46
C LYS A 406 5.05 26.96 17.96
N PRO A 407 5.18 27.60 19.14
CA PRO A 407 4.19 28.55 19.65
C PRO A 407 3.71 29.53 18.58
N HIS A 408 2.39 29.63 18.38
CA HIS A 408 1.80 30.42 17.30
C HIS A 408 0.34 30.80 17.58
N SER A 409 -0.14 31.78 16.80
CA SER A 409 -1.52 32.22 16.82
C SER A 409 -2.26 31.73 15.57
N ALA A 410 -3.52 31.32 15.73
CA ALA A 410 -4.39 30.87 14.64
C ALA A 410 -5.80 31.46 14.74
N ILE A 411 -6.44 31.68 13.60
CA ILE A 411 -7.85 32.12 13.55
C ILE A 411 -8.67 31.13 12.71
N ILE A 412 -9.79 30.67 13.26
CA ILE A 412 -10.73 29.78 12.60
C ILE A 412 -12.07 30.51 12.49
N CYS A 413 -12.43 30.94 11.29
CA CYS A 413 -13.60 31.78 11.03
C CYS A 413 -14.63 31.05 10.17
N GLY A 414 -15.92 31.17 10.52
CA GLY A 414 -17.00 30.46 9.83
C GLY A 414 -18.35 30.64 10.50
N GLN A 415 -19.45 30.51 9.75
CA GLN A 415 -20.79 30.53 10.34
C GLN A 415 -21.03 29.40 11.37
N THR A 416 -22.07 29.51 12.19
CA THR A 416 -22.47 28.42 13.11
C THR A 416 -22.76 27.13 12.33
N GLY A 417 -22.33 25.99 12.87
CA GLY A 417 -22.56 24.68 12.24
C GLY A 417 -21.68 24.36 11.01
N CYS A 418 -20.73 25.22 10.63
CA CYS A 418 -19.84 24.94 9.50
C CYS A 418 -18.73 23.91 9.81
N GLY A 419 -18.56 23.50 11.06
CA GLY A 419 -17.59 22.48 11.48
C GLY A 419 -16.27 23.00 12.06
N LYS A 420 -16.20 24.27 12.50
CA LYS A 420 -14.99 24.86 13.12
C LYS A 420 -14.44 24.01 14.29
N THR A 421 -15.32 23.67 15.23
CA THR A 421 -14.95 22.90 16.43
C THR A 421 -14.46 21.52 16.06
N VAL A 422 -15.19 20.79 15.21
CA VAL A 422 -14.75 19.48 14.70
C VAL A 422 -13.37 19.59 14.04
N PHE A 423 -13.16 20.62 13.21
CA PHE A 423 -11.89 20.82 12.51
C PHE A 423 -10.69 21.03 13.46
N ILE A 424 -10.82 21.85 14.51
CA ILE A 424 -9.72 22.05 15.46
C ILE A 424 -9.45 20.81 16.31
N LEU A 425 -10.48 20.04 16.66
CA LEU A 425 -10.33 18.81 17.43
C LEU A 425 -9.66 17.72 16.60
N ASP A 426 -10.05 17.58 15.32
CA ASP A 426 -9.38 16.68 14.37
C ASP A 426 -7.89 17.06 14.19
N LEU A 427 -7.56 18.36 14.24
CA LEU A 427 -6.16 18.82 14.21
C LEU A 427 -5.39 18.41 15.47
N LEU A 428 -6.01 18.47 16.65
CA LEU A 428 -5.38 18.07 17.93
C LEU A 428 -5.23 16.55 18.06
N GLU A 429 -6.17 15.78 17.50
CA GLU A 429 -6.12 14.31 17.48
C GLU A 429 -5.14 13.76 16.44
N GLY A 430 -4.88 14.53 15.39
CA GLY A 430 -3.95 14.18 14.32
C GLY A 430 -2.62 14.93 14.43
N PRO A 431 -2.40 15.97 13.61
CA PRO A 431 -1.09 16.59 13.45
C PRO A 431 -0.54 17.33 14.66
N TYR A 432 -1.39 17.81 15.55
CA TYR A 432 -0.99 18.48 16.79
C TYR A 432 -0.98 17.56 18.01
N ARG A 433 -1.15 16.25 17.81
CA ARG A 433 -1.15 15.29 18.92
C ARG A 433 0.20 15.30 19.62
N GLY A 434 0.18 15.65 20.91
CA GLY A 434 1.40 15.77 21.73
C GLY A 434 2.27 16.99 21.45
N VAL A 435 1.82 17.94 20.60
CA VAL A 435 2.55 19.20 20.38
C VAL A 435 2.38 20.15 21.56
N PHE A 436 1.19 20.19 22.13
CA PHE A 436 0.90 20.97 23.33
C PHE A 436 0.83 20.01 24.52
N ARG A 437 1.50 20.38 25.60
CA ARG A 437 1.39 19.68 26.88
C ARG A 437 0.08 20.03 27.56
N HIS A 438 -0.26 21.32 27.57
CA HIS A 438 -1.47 21.84 28.20
C HIS A 438 -2.43 22.38 27.15
N ILE A 439 -3.72 22.08 27.28
CA ILE A 439 -4.77 22.64 26.41
C ILE A 439 -5.82 23.33 27.28
N VAL A 440 -5.97 24.64 27.14
CA VAL A 440 -6.95 25.44 27.86
C VAL A 440 -8.06 25.85 26.90
N ILE A 441 -9.28 25.34 27.11
CA ILE A 441 -10.46 25.65 26.29
C ILE A 441 -11.35 26.63 27.05
N LEU A 442 -11.40 27.87 26.55
CA LEU A 442 -12.24 28.95 27.06
C LEU A 442 -13.42 29.15 26.11
N CYS A 443 -14.57 28.59 26.46
CA CYS A 443 -15.72 28.58 25.57
C CYS A 443 -17.04 28.57 26.36
N PRO A 444 -17.84 29.67 26.34
CA PRO A 444 -19.10 29.75 27.08
C PRO A 444 -20.13 28.71 26.65
N THR A 445 -20.07 28.26 25.39
CA THR A 445 -21.03 27.30 24.80
C THR A 445 -20.55 25.85 24.90
N ILE A 446 -19.49 25.54 25.65
CA ILE A 446 -18.84 24.22 25.64
C ILE A 446 -19.77 23.08 26.06
N GLN A 447 -20.65 23.32 27.04
CA GLN A 447 -21.61 22.33 27.54
C GLN A 447 -22.67 21.97 26.48
N TYR A 448 -22.92 22.85 25.51
CA TYR A 448 -23.95 22.68 24.48
C TYR A 448 -23.37 22.30 23.11
N ASN A 449 -22.05 22.28 22.97
CA ASN A 449 -21.40 21.99 21.71
C ASN A 449 -21.11 20.49 21.58
N ALA A 450 -21.93 19.80 20.78
CA ALA A 450 -21.84 18.36 20.55
C ALA A 450 -20.43 17.90 20.16
N ALA A 451 -19.66 18.71 19.41
CA ALA A 451 -18.31 18.34 18.99
C ALA A 451 -17.34 18.19 20.18
N TYR A 452 -17.50 18.97 21.25
CA TYR A 452 -16.72 18.79 22.48
C TYR A 452 -17.25 17.60 23.31
N GLN A 453 -18.56 17.40 23.37
CA GLN A 453 -19.18 16.32 24.13
C GLN A 453 -18.86 14.93 23.54
N GLU A 454 -18.75 14.82 22.22
CA GLU A 454 -18.42 13.58 21.51
C GLU A 454 -16.94 13.16 21.62
N ARG A 455 -16.08 14.00 22.21
CA ARG A 455 -14.63 13.72 22.35
C ARG A 455 -14.25 13.45 23.80
N GLU A 456 -14.16 12.16 24.13
CA GLU A 456 -13.90 11.67 25.49
C GLU A 456 -12.61 12.23 26.13
N TRP A 457 -11.55 12.43 25.34
CA TRP A 457 -10.25 12.91 25.84
C TRP A 457 -10.32 14.33 26.41
N ILE A 458 -11.27 15.16 25.98
CA ILE A 458 -11.43 16.52 26.49
C ILE A 458 -11.82 16.52 27.98
N TRP A 459 -12.49 15.45 28.41
CA TRP A 459 -13.05 15.33 29.75
C TRP A 459 -12.25 14.38 30.65
N SER A 460 -11.41 13.54 30.06
CA SER A 460 -10.62 12.52 30.76
C SER A 460 -9.13 12.82 30.86
N ASP A 461 -8.59 13.67 29.99
CA ASP A 461 -7.18 14.04 30.03
C ASP A 461 -6.93 15.13 31.12
N PRO A 462 -6.09 14.85 32.12
CA PRO A 462 -5.82 15.80 33.21
C PRO A 462 -5.09 17.07 32.77
N GLU A 463 -4.48 17.09 31.58
CA GLU A 463 -3.77 18.26 31.03
C GLU A 463 -4.67 19.12 30.11
N VAL A 464 -5.97 18.80 30.08
CA VAL A 464 -7.00 19.56 29.35
C VAL A 464 -7.90 20.30 30.34
N TYR A 465 -7.90 21.63 30.24
CA TYR A 465 -8.60 22.52 31.15
C TYR A 465 -9.76 23.19 30.42
N VAL A 466 -10.99 22.86 30.81
CA VAL A 466 -12.21 23.37 30.18
C VAL A 466 -12.90 24.36 31.11
N PHE A 467 -13.10 25.60 30.65
CA PHE A 467 -13.75 26.64 31.43
C PHE A 467 -14.74 27.47 30.60
N ASP A 468 -15.86 27.82 31.21
CA ASP A 468 -16.71 28.91 30.74
C ASP A 468 -16.15 30.23 31.30
N PRO A 469 -15.62 31.13 30.45
CA PRO A 469 -15.03 32.37 30.92
C PRO A 469 -16.07 33.41 31.37
N GLY A 470 -17.36 33.27 31.01
CA GLY A 470 -18.37 34.31 31.24
C GLY A 470 -17.91 35.69 30.74
N GLU A 471 -17.97 36.70 31.61
CA GLU A 471 -17.44 38.05 31.36
C GLU A 471 -16.00 38.26 31.84
N ARG A 472 -15.27 37.20 32.20
CA ARG A 472 -13.94 37.26 32.84
C ARG A 472 -12.85 36.60 32.00
N LEU A 473 -12.94 36.70 30.68
CA LEU A 473 -12.04 36.04 29.74
C LEU A 473 -10.57 36.38 30.01
N HIS A 474 -10.26 37.67 30.25
CA HIS A 474 -8.88 38.11 30.51
C HIS A 474 -8.32 37.62 31.83
N GLU A 475 -9.17 37.48 32.85
CA GLU A 475 -8.75 36.95 34.14
C GLU A 475 -8.45 35.44 34.05
N CYS A 476 -9.29 34.69 33.32
CA CYS A 476 -9.04 33.27 33.03
C CYS A 476 -7.71 33.10 32.29
N ILE A 477 -7.48 33.89 31.24
CA ILE A 477 -6.21 33.86 30.50
C ILE A 477 -5.02 34.12 31.43
N ARG A 478 -5.06 35.19 32.25
CA ARG A 478 -3.97 35.50 33.18
C ARG A 478 -3.76 34.41 34.24
N GLY A 479 -4.83 33.78 34.69
CA GLY A 479 -4.82 32.69 35.66
C GLY A 479 -4.03 31.49 35.17
N PHE A 480 -4.13 31.14 33.89
CA PHE A 480 -3.40 30.01 33.29
C PHE A 480 -2.04 30.40 32.68
N PHE A 481 -1.90 31.65 32.23
CA PHE A 481 -0.66 32.11 31.59
C PHE A 481 0.55 32.08 32.52
N ARG A 482 0.38 32.45 33.80
CA ARG A 482 1.50 32.46 34.76
C ARG A 482 1.95 31.05 35.16
N PRO A 483 1.05 30.12 35.55
CA PRO A 483 1.45 28.75 35.92
C PRO A 483 2.08 27.97 34.77
N PHE A 484 1.60 28.14 33.54
CA PHE A 484 2.08 27.37 32.39
C PHE A 484 3.19 28.05 31.59
N ARG A 485 3.73 29.17 32.08
CA ARG A 485 4.78 29.92 31.39
C ARG A 485 6.04 29.05 31.20
N GLY A 486 6.47 28.90 29.95
CA GLY A 486 7.62 28.08 29.59
C GLY A 486 7.26 26.64 29.18
N GLU A 487 6.01 26.22 29.37
CA GLU A 487 5.50 24.93 28.92
C GLU A 487 4.65 25.07 27.65
N PRO A 488 4.77 24.17 26.66
CA PRO A 488 3.95 24.21 25.45
C PRO A 488 2.45 24.16 25.76
N THR A 489 1.78 25.29 25.63
CA THR A 489 0.39 25.46 26.05
C THR A 489 -0.45 26.06 24.93
N LEU A 490 -1.63 25.51 24.68
CA LEU A 490 -2.58 26.03 23.70
C LEU A 490 -3.83 26.60 24.39
N TYR A 491 -4.17 27.85 24.08
CA TYR A 491 -5.45 28.46 24.44
C TYR A 491 -6.40 28.37 23.25
N ILE A 492 -7.54 27.70 23.42
CA ILE A 492 -8.65 27.72 22.46
C ILE A 492 -9.71 28.67 22.98
N ILE A 493 -9.96 29.76 22.26
CA ILE A 493 -10.99 30.75 22.60
C ILE A 493 -12.15 30.56 21.64
N GLY A 494 -13.26 29.99 22.14
CA GLY A 494 -14.45 29.67 21.35
C GLY A 494 -15.64 30.54 21.69
N ASP A 495 -16.39 31.00 20.68
CA ASP A 495 -17.68 31.71 20.81
C ASP A 495 -17.68 32.92 21.76
N CYS A 496 -16.51 33.49 22.08
CA CYS A 496 -16.37 34.66 22.95
C CYS A 496 -16.63 35.99 22.21
N SER A 497 -16.98 35.97 20.92
CA SER A 497 -17.13 37.16 20.07
C SER A 497 -18.27 38.11 20.49
N ALA A 498 -19.21 37.64 21.30
CA ALA A 498 -20.29 38.46 21.87
C ALA A 498 -19.85 39.24 23.13
N SER A 499 -18.73 38.87 23.74
CA SER A 499 -18.21 39.55 24.93
C SER A 499 -17.56 40.88 24.53
N LYS A 500 -17.89 41.97 25.24
CA LYS A 500 -17.19 43.27 25.11
C LYS A 500 -15.70 43.19 25.49
N GLU A 501 -15.26 42.05 26.02
CA GLU A 501 -13.89 41.72 26.39
C GLU A 501 -12.96 41.56 25.18
N MET A 502 -13.48 41.08 24.04
CA MET A 502 -12.67 40.84 22.83
C MET A 502 -12.23 42.10 22.08
N THR A 503 -12.67 43.30 22.47
CA THR A 503 -12.40 44.56 21.75
C THR A 503 -11.66 45.62 22.58
N LYS A 504 -11.37 45.36 23.87
CA LYS A 504 -10.64 46.30 24.75
C LYS A 504 -9.17 46.40 24.32
N LYS A 505 -8.68 47.63 24.07
CA LYS A 505 -7.27 47.91 23.74
C LYS A 505 -6.40 47.76 25.00
N LYS A 506 -5.32 46.99 24.89
CA LYS A 506 -4.34 46.59 25.93
C LYS A 506 -4.88 45.57 26.94
N ASP A 507 -4.99 44.31 26.53
CA ASP A 507 -5.45 43.24 27.41
C ASP A 507 -4.70 41.92 27.19
N ALA A 508 -4.90 40.94 28.08
CA ALA A 508 -4.15 39.69 28.17
C ALA A 508 -4.09 38.89 26.85
N LEU A 509 -5.11 39.06 26.00
CA LEU A 509 -5.16 38.47 24.67
C LEU A 509 -4.12 39.06 23.69
N SER A 510 -3.87 40.37 23.75
CA SER A 510 -2.78 41.00 22.99
C SER A 510 -1.41 40.55 23.51
N GLU A 511 -1.26 40.38 24.83
CA GLU A 511 -0.04 39.84 25.43
C GLU A 511 0.25 38.40 24.95
N LEU A 512 -0.78 37.54 24.90
CA LEU A 512 -0.68 36.22 24.29
C LEU A 512 -0.27 36.30 22.81
N ALA A 513 -0.84 37.23 22.04
CA ALA A 513 -0.55 37.37 20.61
C ALA A 513 0.91 37.79 20.33
N PHE A 514 1.45 38.75 21.09
CA PHE A 514 2.80 39.27 20.87
C PHE A 514 3.87 38.48 21.61
N SER A 515 3.64 38.17 22.88
CA SER A 515 4.64 37.63 23.80
C SER A 515 4.49 36.13 24.06
N GLY A 516 3.36 35.52 23.67
CA GLY A 516 3.10 34.08 23.85
C GLY A 516 4.19 33.20 23.24
N ARG A 517 4.77 33.61 22.09
CA ARG A 517 5.87 32.88 21.44
C ARG A 517 7.09 32.70 22.33
N HIS A 518 7.46 33.72 23.09
CA HIS A 518 8.60 33.68 24.01
C HIS A 518 8.27 32.91 25.30
N ALA A 519 7.00 32.69 25.59
CA ALA A 519 6.49 32.01 26.77
C ALA A 519 6.04 30.56 26.50
N GLN A 520 6.27 30.01 25.30
CA GLN A 520 5.76 28.71 24.84
C GLN A 520 4.23 28.59 24.78
N GLN A 521 3.53 29.70 24.56
CA GLN A 521 2.07 29.78 24.53
C GLN A 521 1.54 30.01 23.09
N SER A 522 0.56 29.21 22.69
CA SER A 522 -0.18 29.33 21.43
C SER A 522 -1.62 29.76 21.69
N VAL A 523 -2.25 30.49 20.77
CA VAL A 523 -3.65 30.90 20.89
C VAL A 523 -4.43 30.68 19.59
N TRP A 524 -5.52 29.93 19.67
CA TRP A 524 -6.44 29.66 18.56
C TRP A 524 -7.79 30.29 18.86
N VAL A 525 -8.25 31.16 17.97
CA VAL A 525 -9.54 31.87 18.15
C VAL A 525 -10.56 31.36 17.14
N LEU A 526 -11.69 30.87 17.64
CA LEU A 526 -12.85 30.46 16.84
C LEU A 526 -13.87 31.60 16.85
N THR A 527 -14.18 32.13 15.67
CA THR A 527 -15.14 33.24 15.51
C THR A 527 -16.10 33.02 14.35
N GLN A 528 -17.22 33.73 14.37
CA GLN A 528 -18.14 33.82 13.22
C GLN A 528 -17.77 34.96 12.26
N LYS A 529 -17.11 36.00 12.76
CA LYS A 529 -16.73 37.19 12.00
C LYS A 529 -15.25 37.46 12.19
N TYR A 530 -14.51 37.53 11.10
CA TYR A 530 -13.07 37.79 11.15
C TYR A 530 -12.76 39.15 11.79
N ASN A 531 -13.56 40.18 11.46
CA ASN A 531 -13.40 41.54 11.96
C ASN A 531 -13.76 41.70 13.44
N SER A 532 -14.34 40.69 14.10
CA SER A 532 -14.55 40.73 15.55
C SER A 532 -13.28 40.40 16.34
N VAL A 533 -12.21 39.97 15.67
CA VAL A 533 -10.92 39.66 16.29
C VAL A 533 -10.04 40.92 16.31
N LEU A 534 -9.39 41.18 17.45
CA LEU A 534 -8.45 42.29 17.62
C LEU A 534 -7.42 42.34 16.49
N LYS A 535 -7.17 43.55 15.97
CA LYS A 535 -6.21 43.79 14.90
C LYS A 535 -4.82 43.22 15.24
N ASP A 536 -4.35 43.45 16.47
CA ASP A 536 -3.09 42.92 16.98
C ASP A 536 -2.96 41.40 16.80
N LEU A 537 -4.02 40.65 17.09
CA LEU A 537 -4.02 39.20 16.93
C LEU A 537 -4.09 38.80 15.46
N ARG A 538 -4.87 39.51 14.64
CA ARG A 538 -4.95 39.29 13.18
C ARG A 538 -3.57 39.45 12.52
N GLU A 539 -2.81 40.48 12.90
CA GLU A 539 -1.46 40.74 12.39
C GLU A 539 -0.41 39.71 12.85
N GLN A 540 -0.57 39.11 14.05
CA GLN A 540 0.35 38.09 14.58
C GLN A 540 -0.04 36.65 14.26
N THR A 541 -1.19 36.43 13.64
CA THR A 541 -1.69 35.10 13.28
C THR A 541 -0.80 34.46 12.22
N GLN A 542 -0.40 33.20 12.41
CA GLN A 542 0.46 32.46 11.48
C GLN A 542 -0.32 31.63 10.45
N TRP A 543 -1.56 31.27 10.78
CA TRP A 543 -2.46 30.63 9.83
C TRP A 543 -3.93 30.90 10.14
N VAL A 544 -4.75 30.93 9.10
CA VAL A 544 -6.20 31.18 9.18
C VAL A 544 -6.96 30.07 8.47
N ALA A 545 -8.02 29.53 9.07
CA ALA A 545 -8.97 28.65 8.41
C ALA A 545 -10.30 29.37 8.20
N LEU A 546 -10.67 29.60 6.93
CA LEU A 546 -11.91 30.26 6.52
C LEU A 546 -12.92 29.26 5.98
N PHE A 547 -14.00 29.05 6.71
CA PHE A 547 -15.18 28.36 6.22
C PHE A 547 -16.11 29.36 5.53
N HIS A 548 -17.18 28.86 4.91
CA HIS A 548 -18.22 29.73 4.38
C HIS A 548 -18.81 30.66 5.46
N CYS A 549 -18.81 31.97 5.17
CA CYS A 549 -19.43 33.01 5.98
C CYS A 549 -20.48 33.75 5.15
N LYS A 550 -21.61 34.12 5.79
CA LYS A 550 -22.65 34.96 5.18
C LYS A 550 -22.24 36.43 5.06
N ASP A 551 -21.36 36.88 5.96
CA ASP A 551 -20.81 38.23 5.96
C ASP A 551 -19.76 38.40 4.85
N ARG A 552 -20.15 39.06 3.76
CA ARG A 552 -19.31 39.27 2.58
C ARG A 552 -18.09 40.12 2.90
N ASP A 553 -18.26 41.14 3.73
CA ASP A 553 -17.25 42.16 3.91
C ASP A 553 -16.11 41.63 4.79
N SER A 554 -16.45 40.88 5.87
CA SER A 554 -15.46 40.15 6.69
C SER A 554 -14.64 39.12 5.89
N PHE A 555 -15.23 38.48 4.88
CA PHE A 555 -14.56 37.46 4.06
C PHE A 555 -13.64 38.10 3.02
N GLU A 556 -14.09 39.17 2.35
CA GLU A 556 -13.27 39.89 1.37
C GLU A 556 -12.12 40.65 2.02
N GLU A 557 -12.36 41.29 3.17
CA GLU A 557 -11.31 42.01 3.91
C GLU A 557 -10.17 41.06 4.30
N ARG A 558 -10.49 39.84 4.76
CA ARG A 558 -9.45 38.84 5.03
C ARG A 558 -8.66 38.44 3.79
N LEU A 559 -9.34 38.18 2.66
CA LEU A 559 -8.64 37.76 1.44
C LEU A 559 -7.81 38.89 0.81
N ARG A 560 -8.10 40.15 1.18
CA ARG A 560 -7.29 41.33 0.81
C ARG A 560 -6.10 41.51 1.74
N GLU A 561 -6.25 41.24 3.04
CA GLU A 561 -5.15 41.29 4.00
C GLU A 561 -4.05 40.29 3.61
N ASN A 562 -2.83 40.77 3.39
CA ASN A 562 -1.62 40.01 3.00
C ASN A 562 -1.57 39.40 1.58
N ASP A 563 -2.52 39.71 0.69
CA ASP A 563 -2.56 39.26 -0.73
C ASP A 563 -2.32 37.74 -0.96
N GLU A 564 -2.75 36.91 -0.02
CA GLU A 564 -2.46 35.48 -0.02
C GLU A 564 -3.15 34.70 -1.15
N VAL A 565 -4.29 35.21 -1.64
CA VAL A 565 -4.93 34.76 -2.89
C VAL A 565 -4.82 35.92 -3.88
N PRO A 566 -3.98 35.82 -4.93
CA PRO A 566 -3.51 37.00 -5.66
C PRO A 566 -4.56 37.61 -6.60
N THR A 567 -5.43 36.83 -7.22
CA THR A 567 -6.38 37.35 -8.23
C THR A 567 -7.82 37.46 -7.73
N LYS A 568 -8.57 38.43 -8.27
CA LYS A 568 -9.98 38.66 -7.93
C LYS A 568 -10.85 37.48 -8.38
N GLU A 569 -10.50 36.88 -9.50
CA GLU A 569 -11.15 35.72 -10.10
C GLU A 569 -10.96 34.48 -9.22
N GLU A 570 -9.76 34.23 -8.70
CA GLU A 570 -9.50 33.13 -7.76
C GLU A 570 -10.23 33.31 -6.44
N ARG A 571 -10.26 34.53 -5.90
CA ARG A 571 -11.03 34.86 -4.68
C ARG A 571 -12.52 34.53 -4.87
N ALA A 572 -13.09 34.88 -6.04
CA ALA A 572 -14.47 34.56 -6.38
C ALA A 572 -14.71 33.04 -6.53
N ALA A 573 -13.80 32.32 -7.19
CA ALA A 573 -13.88 30.87 -7.36
C ALA A 573 -13.79 30.10 -6.03
N VAL A 574 -12.89 30.52 -5.13
CA VAL A 574 -12.77 29.95 -3.78
C VAL A 574 -14.06 30.16 -3.00
N ARG A 575 -14.64 31.36 -3.05
CA ARG A 575 -15.91 31.66 -2.37
C ARG A 575 -17.05 30.79 -2.87
N GLN A 576 -17.17 30.62 -4.19
CA GLN A 576 -18.21 29.78 -4.78
C GLN A 576 -18.07 28.32 -4.32
N LYS A 577 -16.84 27.79 -4.27
CA LYS A 577 -16.57 26.42 -3.80
C LYS A 577 -16.88 26.25 -2.31
N LEU A 578 -16.51 27.21 -1.46
CA LEU A 578 -16.87 27.19 -0.04
C LEU A 578 -18.38 27.24 0.19
N ALA A 579 -19.12 27.99 -0.63
CA ALA A 579 -20.58 28.05 -0.56
C ALA A 579 -21.26 26.76 -1.05
N ALA A 580 -20.71 26.14 -2.09
CA ALA A 580 -21.27 24.94 -2.72
C ALA A 580 -21.00 23.65 -1.93
N THR A 581 -19.95 23.61 -1.10
CA THR A 581 -19.53 22.39 -0.39
C THR A 581 -19.58 22.58 1.13
N LYS A 582 -20.48 21.85 1.79
CA LYS A 582 -20.60 21.85 3.26
C LYS A 582 -19.26 21.39 3.88
N HIS A 583 -18.83 22.08 4.94
CA HIS A 583 -17.56 21.82 5.66
C HIS A 583 -16.27 22.14 4.90
N ALA A 584 -16.36 22.63 3.67
CA ALA A 584 -15.18 23.12 2.97
C ALA A 584 -14.59 24.33 3.70
N LYS A 585 -13.26 24.42 3.72
CA LYS A 585 -12.51 25.51 4.32
C LYS A 585 -11.27 25.86 3.51
N LEU A 586 -10.99 27.15 3.43
CA LEU A 586 -9.74 27.68 2.89
C LEU A 586 -8.76 27.83 4.04
N LEU A 587 -7.66 27.08 3.99
CA LEU A 587 -6.54 27.25 4.90
C LEU A 587 -5.55 28.23 4.29
N LEU A 588 -5.13 29.20 5.07
CA LEU A 588 -4.26 30.31 4.72
C LEU A 588 -3.04 30.28 5.63
N LYS A 589 -1.83 30.22 5.07
CA LYS A 589 -0.57 30.43 5.79
C LYS A 589 -0.13 31.86 5.55
N THR A 590 -0.08 32.64 6.63
CA THR A 590 0.18 34.09 6.57
C THR A 590 1.67 34.42 6.64
N THR A 591 2.49 33.50 7.16
CA THR A 591 3.94 33.63 7.22
C THR A 591 4.58 33.32 5.88
N GLN A 592 5.56 34.11 5.46
CA GLN A 592 6.28 33.91 4.19
C GLN A 592 7.03 32.56 4.14
N PRO A 593 6.99 31.81 3.02
CA PRO A 593 6.17 32.08 1.83
C PRO A 593 4.69 31.85 2.13
N ALA A 594 3.86 32.86 1.82
CA ALA A 594 2.42 32.78 1.98
C ALA A 594 1.86 31.71 1.04
N ALA A 595 0.87 30.95 1.51
CA ALA A 595 0.26 29.87 0.74
C ALA A 595 -1.20 29.67 1.15
N TYR A 596 -2.04 29.23 0.21
CA TYR A 596 -3.43 28.90 0.51
C TYR A 596 -3.84 27.55 -0.07
N HIS A 597 -4.77 26.87 0.61
CA HIS A 597 -5.26 25.57 0.22
C HIS A 597 -6.75 25.43 0.51
N LEU A 598 -7.50 24.95 -0.47
CA LEU A 598 -8.91 24.66 -0.29
C LEU A 598 -9.10 23.19 0.13
N LEU A 599 -9.67 22.98 1.30
CA LEU A 599 -9.94 21.69 1.90
C LEU A 599 -11.45 21.41 1.86
N TYR A 600 -11.82 20.15 1.61
CA TYR A 600 -13.20 19.68 1.51
C TYR A 600 -13.52 18.70 2.62
#